data_AF-A0A2T2SF36-F1
#
_entry.id   AF-A0A2T2SF36-F1
#
_cell.length_a   1.000
_cell.length_b   1.000
_cell.length_c   1.000
_cell.angle_alpha   90.00
_cell.angle_beta   90.00
_cell.angle_gamma   90.00
#
_symmetry.space_group_name_H-M   'P 1'
#
loop_
_entity.id
_entity.type
_entity.pdbx_description
1 polymer ?
#
loop_
_entity_poly.entity_id
_entity_poly.type
_entity_poly.pdbx_seq_one_letter_code
_entity_poly.pdbx_strand_id
1 'polypeptide(L)'
;VVTHSRLTQDEEGTLIPDPESELGENYIVRPTSETIIWDTYSKWIQSYRDLPLLYNQWANVVRWEMRPRLFLRTAEFLWQEGHTAHATREEAVEEAERMLEVYATFAEDYMAMPVLQGRKSESERFPGAVDTYCIEAMMQDGKALQAGPSHFLGQNFAEAFDCTFTNKDNEEEYVWATSWGVSTRLIGGLIMTHSDDQGLVLPPKLAPHQVVIVPLYFDDDQEQPVMDVCEHLREQLEDRGVRVKMDDDQTQSPGWRFNEHELRGVPLRLAIGPRDLENDNVEMARRDTQEKEVVPQEGIVQRVVDTLDDVHNTRIVDDYDEFREVIGRGGFAWAHWDGTPETEARIQDETSATIRLIPFDRNEHEEGTDMLTDEPSKGRVLFAQAY
;
A
#
# COMPACT_ATOMS: atom_id res chain seq x y z
N VAL A 1 6.77 2.35 29.42
CA VAL A 1 7.00 1.62 30.68
C VAL A 1 5.72 0.89 31.02
N VAL A 2 5.78 -0.43 31.17
CA VAL A 2 4.66 -1.23 31.68
C VAL A 2 4.76 -1.18 33.19
N THR A 3 3.87 -0.42 33.82
CA THR A 3 3.66 -0.46 35.26
C THR A 3 2.45 -1.33 35.52
N HIS A 4 2.67 -2.56 36.00
CA HIS A 4 1.57 -3.36 36.54
C HIS A 4 1.65 -3.27 38.06
N SER A 5 0.88 -2.35 38.64
CA SER A 5 0.69 -2.28 40.08
C SER A 5 -0.69 -2.85 40.40
N ARG A 6 -0.75 -3.80 41.32
CA ARG A 6 -2.02 -4.22 41.92
C ARG A 6 -2.65 -3.00 42.59
N LEU A 7 -3.97 -3.00 42.73
CA LEU A 7 -4.65 -1.97 43.49
C LEU A 7 -5.01 -2.52 44.88
N THR A 8 -4.82 -1.70 45.91
CA THR A 8 -5.22 -1.97 47.30
C THR A 8 -6.04 -0.79 47.84
N GLN A 9 -6.55 -0.90 49.06
CA GLN A 9 -7.21 0.21 49.75
C GLN A 9 -6.29 0.79 50.83
N ASP A 10 -6.28 2.12 50.95
CA ASP A 10 -5.68 2.78 52.11
C ASP A 10 -6.58 2.69 53.35
N GLU A 11 -6.12 3.26 54.47
CA GLU A 11 -6.85 3.24 55.74
C GLU A 11 -8.20 3.98 55.68
N GLU A 12 -8.41 4.85 54.69
CA GLU A 12 -9.66 5.58 54.45
C GLU A 12 -10.58 4.87 53.44
N GLY A 13 -10.15 3.71 52.91
CA GLY A 13 -10.90 2.91 51.94
C GLY A 13 -10.73 3.38 50.48
N THR A 14 -9.80 4.29 50.21
CA THR A 14 -9.51 4.80 48.87
C THR A 14 -8.66 3.80 48.09
N LEU A 15 -9.03 3.54 46.84
CA LEU A 15 -8.25 2.69 45.93
C LEU A 15 -6.92 3.37 45.58
N ILE A 16 -5.81 2.74 45.96
CA ILE A 16 -4.43 3.19 45.70
C ILE A 16 -3.62 2.07 45.03
N PRO A 17 -2.54 2.38 44.28
CA PRO A 17 -1.56 1.37 43.87
C PRO A 17 -0.91 0.70 45.09
N ASP A 18 -0.85 -0.63 45.08
CA ASP A 18 -0.21 -1.44 46.10
C ASP A 18 1.32 -1.26 46.03
N PRO A 19 1.95 -0.64 47.04
CA PRO A 19 3.40 -0.41 47.04
C PRO A 19 4.22 -1.70 46.98
N GLU A 20 3.68 -2.83 47.46
CA GLU A 20 4.35 -4.14 47.40
C GLU A 20 4.28 -4.79 46.01
N SER A 21 3.49 -4.23 45.11
CA SER A 21 3.33 -4.74 43.74
C SER A 21 4.24 -4.04 42.73
N GLU A 22 5.12 -3.13 43.17
CA GLU A 22 6.10 -2.51 42.32
C GLU A 22 7.09 -3.56 41.78
N LEU A 23 7.36 -3.50 40.48
CA LEU A 23 8.28 -4.43 39.83
C LEU A 23 9.72 -4.11 40.24
N GLY A 24 10.53 -5.15 40.45
CA GLY A 24 11.96 -5.00 40.76
C GLY A 24 12.75 -4.28 39.66
N GLU A 25 12.27 -4.39 38.41
CA GLU A 25 12.77 -3.63 37.27
C GLU A 25 11.62 -3.21 36.35
N ASN A 26 11.80 -2.09 35.67
CA ASN A 26 10.80 -1.55 34.75
C ASN A 26 10.85 -2.30 33.41
N TYR A 27 9.72 -2.85 32.98
CA TYR A 27 9.57 -3.38 31.62
C TYR A 27 9.14 -2.28 30.65
N ILE A 28 9.58 -2.40 29.40
CA ILE A 28 9.26 -1.47 28.32
C ILE A 28 8.48 -2.22 27.25
N VAL A 29 7.31 -1.71 26.86
CA VAL A 29 6.64 -2.20 25.65
C VAL A 29 7.51 -1.82 24.47
N ARG A 30 7.81 -2.79 23.60
CA ARG A 30 8.72 -2.56 22.47
C ARG A 30 8.25 -1.38 21.59
N PRO A 31 9.09 -0.34 21.40
CA PRO A 31 8.88 0.65 20.35
C PRO A 31 9.33 0.14 18.97
N THR A 32 10.15 -0.90 18.99
CA THR A 32 10.77 -1.64 17.88
C THR A 32 11.54 -2.83 18.48
N SER A 33 11.93 -3.84 17.68
CA SER A 33 12.48 -5.10 18.23
C SER A 33 13.99 -5.29 18.09
N GLU A 34 14.76 -4.30 17.62
CA GLU A 34 16.22 -4.42 17.38
C GLU A 34 16.94 -4.95 18.62
N THR A 35 16.71 -4.38 19.80
CA THR A 35 17.44 -4.78 21.01
C THR A 35 17.13 -6.22 21.45
N ILE A 36 15.90 -6.69 21.22
CA ILE A 36 15.46 -8.06 21.54
C ILE A 36 16.04 -9.04 20.52
N ILE A 37 16.01 -8.67 19.24
CA ILE A 37 16.45 -9.53 18.14
C ILE A 37 17.97 -9.65 18.12
N TRP A 38 18.72 -8.55 18.25
CA TRP A 38 20.18 -8.59 18.20
C TRP A 38 20.81 -9.29 19.41
N ASP A 39 20.23 -9.17 20.61
CA ASP A 39 20.62 -9.98 21.78
C ASP A 39 20.36 -11.49 21.57
N THR A 40 19.35 -11.82 20.75
CA THR A 40 19.05 -13.21 20.40
C THR A 40 19.99 -13.71 19.30
N TYR A 41 20.23 -12.90 18.27
CA TYR A 41 21.08 -13.24 17.13
C TYR A 41 22.54 -13.49 17.53
N SER A 42 23.10 -12.69 18.44
CA SER A 42 24.46 -12.91 18.95
C SER A 42 24.66 -14.26 19.64
N LYS A 43 23.58 -14.88 20.14
CA LYS A 43 23.60 -16.21 20.76
C LYS A 43 23.40 -17.34 19.74
N TRP A 44 22.71 -17.07 18.63
CA TRP A 44 22.38 -18.07 17.61
C TRP A 44 23.47 -18.19 16.56
N ILE A 45 24.03 -17.08 16.12
CA ILE A 45 25.00 -17.01 15.05
C ILE A 45 26.38 -17.31 15.64
N GLN A 46 27.05 -18.34 15.14
CA GLN A 46 28.40 -18.72 15.58
C GLN A 46 29.32 -19.02 14.38
N SER A 47 28.76 -19.48 13.26
CA SER A 47 29.50 -19.86 12.05
C SER A 47 28.82 -19.31 10.80
N TYR A 48 29.59 -19.18 9.71
CA TYR A 48 29.06 -18.80 8.39
C TYR A 48 27.92 -19.72 7.91
N ARG A 49 27.77 -20.91 8.50
CA ARG A 49 26.69 -21.87 8.19
C ARG A 49 25.34 -21.48 8.77
N ASP A 50 25.33 -20.57 9.75
CA ASP A 50 24.12 -20.05 10.38
C ASP A 50 23.54 -18.87 9.58
N LEU A 51 24.25 -18.43 8.53
CA LEU A 51 23.93 -17.28 7.69
C LEU A 51 23.53 -17.71 6.26
N PRO A 52 22.64 -16.95 5.58
CA PRO A 52 21.94 -15.78 6.10
C PRO A 52 20.81 -16.16 7.05
N LEU A 53 20.58 -15.30 8.05
CA LEU A 53 19.47 -15.42 8.98
C LEU A 53 18.41 -14.39 8.61
N LEU A 54 17.24 -14.85 8.15
CA LEU A 54 16.17 -13.98 7.63
C LEU A 54 14.90 -14.15 8.47
N TYR A 55 14.64 -13.25 9.43
CA TYR A 55 13.40 -13.29 10.20
C TYR A 55 12.50 -12.10 9.94
N ASN A 56 11.20 -12.41 9.96
CA ASN A 56 10.12 -11.45 9.86
C ASN A 56 9.13 -11.70 11.00
N GLN A 57 8.53 -10.64 11.53
CA GLN A 57 7.39 -10.74 12.45
C GLN A 57 6.30 -9.72 12.12
N TRP A 58 5.05 -10.14 12.38
CA TRP A 58 3.87 -9.28 12.35
C TRP A 58 3.39 -9.06 13.77
N ALA A 59 3.33 -7.80 14.20
CA ALA A 59 2.85 -7.49 15.53
C ALA A 59 2.51 -6.01 15.72
N ASN A 60 1.98 -5.67 16.90
CA ASN A 60 1.87 -4.30 17.35
C ASN A 60 3.19 -3.78 17.94
N VAL A 61 3.38 -2.47 17.81
CA VAL A 61 4.40 -1.69 18.53
C VAL A 61 3.76 -0.47 19.17
N VAL A 62 4.38 0.00 20.25
CA VAL A 62 3.89 1.16 21.01
C VAL A 62 4.95 2.25 21.02
N ARG A 63 4.59 3.42 20.48
CA ARG A 63 5.39 4.64 20.52
C ARG A 63 4.49 5.76 21.05
N TRP A 64 4.88 6.41 22.14
CA TRP A 64 4.03 7.43 22.77
C TRP A 64 4.02 8.74 21.95
N GLU A 65 3.22 8.74 20.88
CA GLU A 65 3.13 9.84 19.92
C GLU A 65 2.30 11.00 20.48
N MET A 66 2.91 12.18 20.59
CA MET A 66 2.27 13.38 21.15
C MET A 66 1.16 13.96 20.27
N ARG A 67 1.16 13.64 18.98
CA ARG A 67 0.21 14.15 17.98
C ARG A 67 -0.23 13.02 17.05
N PRO A 68 -1.16 12.16 17.49
CA PRO A 68 -1.64 11.07 16.67
C PRO A 68 -2.49 11.58 15.49
N ARG A 69 -2.39 10.87 14.37
CA ARG A 69 -3.25 10.96 13.19
C ARG A 69 -3.63 9.53 12.80
N LEU A 70 -4.92 9.25 12.67
CA LEU A 70 -5.42 7.89 12.42
C LEU A 70 -4.68 7.26 11.23
N PHE A 71 -4.27 6.01 11.39
CA PHE A 71 -3.36 5.24 10.53
C PHE A 71 -1.95 5.81 10.36
N LEU A 72 -1.79 7.09 10.03
CA LEU A 72 -0.49 7.69 9.68
C LEU A 72 0.51 7.69 10.84
N ARG A 73 0.00 7.92 12.05
CA ARG A 73 0.80 8.04 13.28
C ARG A 73 -0.10 7.78 14.48
N THR A 74 -0.02 6.61 15.09
CA THR A 74 -0.81 6.25 16.27
C THR A 74 0.09 5.80 17.41
N ALA A 75 -0.42 5.84 18.64
CA ALA A 75 0.35 5.44 19.82
C ALA A 75 0.65 3.93 19.82
N GLU A 76 -0.29 3.15 19.29
CA GLU A 76 -0.14 1.73 18.98
C GLU A 76 -0.46 1.54 17.51
N PHE A 77 0.36 0.77 16.79
CA PHE A 77 0.10 0.41 15.39
C PHE A 77 0.57 -1.01 15.11
N LEU A 78 -0.16 -1.67 14.20
CA LEU A 78 0.26 -2.95 13.65
C LEU A 78 1.32 -2.69 12.59
N TRP A 79 2.38 -3.47 12.62
CA TRP A 79 3.43 -3.42 11.64
C TRP A 79 4.04 -4.78 11.38
N GLN A 80 4.75 -4.83 10.27
CA GLN A 80 5.69 -5.88 9.94
C GLN A 80 7.09 -5.30 10.17
N GLU A 81 7.96 -6.07 10.82
CA GLU A 81 9.38 -5.76 10.89
C GLU A 81 10.23 -7.00 10.57
N GLY A 82 11.18 -6.82 9.67
CA GLY A 82 12.14 -7.82 9.24
C GLY A 82 13.53 -7.41 9.72
N HIS A 83 14.29 -8.39 10.17
CA HIS A 83 15.66 -8.22 10.65
C HIS A 83 16.47 -9.37 10.10
N THR A 84 17.61 -9.04 9.49
CA THR A 84 18.43 -10.04 8.81
C THR A 84 19.91 -9.87 9.11
N ALA A 85 20.64 -10.98 9.09
CA ALA A 85 22.08 -11.03 9.25
C ALA A 85 22.71 -11.87 8.13
N HIS A 86 23.79 -11.37 7.55
CA HIS A 86 24.45 -11.91 6.36
C HIS A 86 25.95 -12.05 6.58
N ALA A 87 26.58 -12.93 5.82
CA ALA A 87 28.02 -13.12 5.87
C ALA A 87 28.76 -12.01 5.14
N THR A 88 28.16 -11.40 4.12
CA THR A 88 28.79 -10.38 3.28
C THR A 88 27.97 -9.10 3.18
N ARG A 89 28.66 -8.00 2.85
CA ARG A 89 28.03 -6.70 2.62
C ARG A 89 27.07 -6.76 1.44
N GLU A 90 27.47 -7.45 0.38
CA GLU A 90 26.74 -7.56 -0.88
C GLU A 90 25.39 -8.23 -0.66
N GLU A 91 25.35 -9.36 0.05
CA GLU A 91 24.11 -10.06 0.42
C GLU A 91 23.16 -9.16 1.25
N ALA A 92 23.70 -8.37 2.19
CA ALA A 92 22.90 -7.46 2.99
C ALA A 92 22.35 -6.28 2.17
N VAL A 93 23.12 -5.74 1.22
CA VAL A 93 22.61 -4.69 0.33
C VAL A 93 21.52 -5.23 -0.59
N GLU A 94 21.73 -6.42 -1.18
CA GLU A 94 20.74 -7.11 -2.01
C GLU A 94 19.43 -7.36 -1.25
N GLU A 95 19.52 -7.80 0.00
CA GLU A 95 18.34 -8.00 0.86
C GLU A 95 17.57 -6.68 1.12
N ALA A 96 18.30 -5.59 1.38
CA ALA A 96 17.69 -4.29 1.64
C ALA A 96 16.99 -3.73 0.38
N GLU A 97 17.61 -3.86 -0.78
CA GLU A 97 17.03 -3.44 -2.07
C GLU A 97 15.85 -4.33 -2.46
N ARG A 98 15.95 -5.65 -2.29
CA ARG A 98 14.82 -6.58 -2.51
C ARG A 98 13.59 -6.20 -1.70
N MET A 99 13.77 -5.81 -0.44
CA MET A 99 12.65 -5.43 0.41
C MET A 99 12.07 -4.05 0.07
N LEU A 100 12.89 -3.13 -0.45
CA LEU A 100 12.40 -1.89 -1.04
C LEU A 100 11.47 -2.18 -2.21
N GLU A 101 11.87 -3.08 -3.11
CA GLU A 101 11.07 -3.50 -4.27
C GLU A 101 9.76 -4.16 -3.83
N VAL A 102 9.79 -5.08 -2.86
CA VAL A 102 8.57 -5.71 -2.32
C VAL A 102 7.58 -4.67 -1.82
N TYR A 103 8.06 -3.62 -1.14
CA TYR A 103 7.19 -2.53 -0.69
C TYR A 103 6.68 -1.66 -1.84
N ALA A 104 7.52 -1.37 -2.84
CA ALA A 104 7.12 -0.64 -4.03
C ALA A 104 6.02 -1.39 -4.80
N THR A 105 6.25 -2.67 -5.09
CA THR A 105 5.28 -3.57 -5.71
C THR A 105 3.98 -3.62 -4.92
N PHE A 106 4.02 -3.72 -3.59
CA PHE A 106 2.78 -3.71 -2.81
C PHE A 106 2.03 -2.38 -2.92
N ALA A 107 2.74 -1.25 -2.83
CA ALA A 107 2.13 0.07 -2.97
C ALA A 107 1.51 0.26 -4.37
N GLU A 108 2.25 -0.06 -5.43
CA GLU A 108 1.83 0.20 -6.81
C GLU A 108 0.82 -0.85 -7.30
N ASP A 109 1.10 -2.14 -7.12
CA ASP A 109 0.31 -3.20 -7.72
C ASP A 109 -0.93 -3.56 -6.91
N TYR A 110 -0.91 -3.39 -5.59
CA TYR A 110 -2.04 -3.77 -4.72
C TYR A 110 -2.81 -2.55 -4.24
N MET A 111 -2.09 -1.51 -3.81
CA MET A 111 -2.73 -0.29 -3.32
C MET A 111 -3.03 0.72 -4.42
N ALA A 112 -2.58 0.49 -5.67
CA ALA A 112 -2.63 1.49 -6.74
C ALA A 112 -2.07 2.85 -6.29
N MET A 113 -1.16 2.85 -5.30
CA MET A 113 -0.59 4.03 -4.68
C MET A 113 0.81 4.25 -5.25
N PRO A 114 1.01 5.29 -6.07
CA PRO A 114 2.26 5.45 -6.79
C PRO A 114 3.34 5.99 -5.85
N VAL A 115 4.54 5.46 -5.99
CA VAL A 115 5.64 5.78 -5.07
C VAL A 115 6.94 6.05 -5.81
N LEU A 116 7.79 6.84 -5.17
CA LEU A 116 9.15 7.11 -5.61
C LEU A 116 10.09 6.30 -4.73
N GLN A 117 10.85 5.39 -5.33
CA GLN A 117 11.94 4.71 -4.64
C GLN A 117 13.13 5.68 -4.51
N GLY A 118 13.94 5.54 -3.47
CA GLY A 118 15.11 6.38 -3.25
C GLY A 118 15.87 6.09 -1.96
N ARG A 119 16.85 6.95 -1.68
CA ARG A 119 17.68 6.88 -0.47
C ARG A 119 17.47 8.13 0.37
N LYS A 120 17.45 7.98 1.69
CA LYS A 120 17.46 9.08 2.64
C LYS A 120 18.83 9.75 2.67
N SER A 121 18.84 11.05 2.92
CA SER A 121 20.06 11.77 3.26
C SER A 121 20.62 11.27 4.60
N GLU A 122 21.88 11.58 4.88
CA GLU A 122 22.52 11.23 6.14
C GLU A 122 21.77 11.75 7.38
N SER A 123 21.09 12.90 7.28
CA SER A 123 20.31 13.46 8.39
C SER A 123 18.96 12.78 8.61
N GLU A 124 18.41 12.12 7.58
CA GLU A 124 17.07 11.53 7.59
C GLU A 124 17.10 9.98 7.60
N ARG A 125 18.28 9.37 7.47
CA ARG A 125 18.43 7.91 7.57
C ARG A 125 18.17 7.43 9.00
N PHE A 126 17.82 6.16 9.14
CA PHE A 126 17.64 5.55 10.44
C PHE A 126 18.94 5.65 11.28
N PRO A 127 18.86 6.14 12.53
CA PRO A 127 20.02 6.16 13.42
C PRO A 127 20.58 4.74 13.62
N GLY A 128 21.83 4.53 13.22
CA GLY A 128 22.47 3.21 13.23
C GLY A 128 22.47 2.50 11.87
N ALA A 129 21.84 3.06 10.85
CA ALA A 129 21.99 2.58 9.47
C ALA A 129 23.17 3.24 8.75
N VAL A 130 23.80 2.47 7.86
CA VAL A 130 24.74 3.03 6.86
C VAL A 130 23.94 3.71 5.76
N ASP A 131 22.93 3.03 5.22
CA ASP A 131 22.01 3.58 4.23
C ASP A 131 20.56 3.26 4.60
N THR A 132 19.64 4.15 4.22
CA THR A 132 18.20 3.90 4.32
C THR A 132 17.57 4.15 2.97
N TYR A 133 17.08 3.08 2.38
CA TYR A 133 16.22 3.10 1.23
C TYR A 133 14.78 3.41 1.67
N CYS A 134 14.00 4.02 0.80
CA CYS A 134 12.61 4.32 1.08
C CYS A 134 11.77 4.44 -0.18
N ILE A 135 10.49 4.13 -0.04
CA ILE A 135 9.45 4.55 -0.96
C ILE A 135 8.68 5.76 -0.39
N GLU A 136 8.50 6.80 -1.19
CA GLU A 136 7.79 8.04 -0.86
C GLU A 136 6.56 8.21 -1.76
N ALA A 137 5.40 8.43 -1.15
CA ALA A 137 4.15 8.71 -1.86
C ALA A 137 3.78 10.19 -1.71
N MET A 138 3.15 10.79 -2.74
CA MET A 138 2.56 12.11 -2.64
C MET A 138 1.06 11.99 -2.35
N MET A 139 0.59 12.64 -1.29
CA MET A 139 -0.83 12.63 -0.91
C MET A 139 -1.59 13.75 -1.62
N GLN A 140 -2.92 13.62 -1.73
CA GLN A 140 -3.79 14.62 -2.37
C GLN A 140 -3.66 16.03 -1.75
N ASP A 141 -3.28 16.14 -0.48
CA ASP A 141 -3.06 17.42 0.22
C ASP A 141 -1.66 18.04 -0.01
N GLY A 142 -0.90 17.48 -0.94
CA GLY A 142 0.43 17.95 -1.34
C GLY A 142 1.55 17.61 -0.36
N LYS A 143 1.31 16.72 0.62
CA LYS A 143 2.33 16.28 1.57
C LYS A 143 2.90 14.91 1.19
N ALA A 144 4.21 14.77 1.32
CA ALA A 144 4.88 13.48 1.16
C ALA A 144 4.62 12.55 2.36
N LEU A 145 4.50 11.26 2.06
CA LEU A 145 4.35 10.17 3.02
C LEU A 145 5.42 9.11 2.74
N GLN A 146 6.31 8.89 3.71
CA GLN A 146 7.18 7.71 3.68
C GLN A 146 6.33 6.46 3.88
N ALA A 147 6.19 5.67 2.81
CA ALA A 147 5.32 4.51 2.74
C ALA A 147 6.02 3.21 3.19
N GLY A 148 7.35 3.11 3.00
CA GLY A 148 8.11 1.91 3.38
C GLY A 148 9.61 2.15 3.41
N PRO A 149 10.26 2.13 4.57
CA PRO A 149 11.73 2.10 4.68
C PRO A 149 12.32 0.69 4.59
N SER A 150 13.52 0.60 4.02
CA SER A 150 14.41 -0.56 4.10
C SER A 150 15.83 -0.09 4.40
N HIS A 151 16.48 -0.68 5.40
CA HIS A 151 17.73 -0.19 5.98
C HIS A 151 18.87 -1.17 5.73
N PHE A 152 19.96 -0.67 5.15
CA PHE A 152 21.25 -1.35 5.23
C PHE A 152 21.95 -0.85 6.49
N LEU A 153 21.97 -1.71 7.52
CA LEU A 153 22.48 -1.37 8.84
C LEU A 153 24.02 -1.42 8.92
N GLY A 154 24.66 -2.07 7.95
CA GLY A 154 26.09 -2.34 8.00
C GLY A 154 26.43 -3.28 9.15
N GLN A 155 27.48 -2.97 9.90
CA GLN A 155 27.92 -3.74 11.07
C GLN A 155 27.60 -3.04 12.40
N ASN A 156 26.95 -1.86 12.39
CA ASN A 156 26.74 -1.04 13.60
C ASN A 156 26.02 -1.79 14.73
N PHE A 157 24.95 -2.54 14.40
CA PHE A 157 24.23 -3.35 15.38
C PHE A 157 24.99 -4.62 15.76
N ALA A 158 25.70 -5.23 14.81
CA ALA A 158 26.53 -6.39 15.09
C ALA A 158 27.65 -6.05 16.10
N GLU A 159 28.32 -4.91 15.93
CA GLU A 159 29.32 -4.40 16.87
C GLU A 159 28.71 -4.06 18.23
N ALA A 160 27.55 -3.40 18.26
CA ALA A 160 26.90 -3.01 19.52
C ALA A 160 26.45 -4.20 20.39
N PHE A 161 26.11 -5.33 19.75
CA PHE A 161 25.62 -6.54 20.42
C PHE A 161 26.62 -7.70 20.41
N ASP A 162 27.86 -7.45 19.96
CA ASP A 162 28.93 -8.46 19.83
C ASP A 162 28.48 -9.70 19.02
N CYS A 163 27.79 -9.47 17.89
CA CYS A 163 27.28 -10.51 17.01
C CYS A 163 28.31 -10.83 15.92
N THR A 164 29.19 -11.78 16.23
CA THR A 164 30.23 -12.28 15.33
C THR A 164 29.92 -13.68 14.80
N PHE A 165 30.64 -14.10 13.77
CA PHE A 165 30.65 -15.47 13.27
C PHE A 165 32.05 -15.88 12.82
N THR A 166 32.34 -17.18 12.86
CA THR A 166 33.55 -17.74 12.23
C THR A 166 33.30 -17.97 10.74
N ASN A 167 34.10 -17.32 9.89
CA ASN A 167 34.04 -17.42 8.42
C ASN A 167 34.62 -18.76 7.90
N LYS A 168 34.65 -18.96 6.57
CA LYS A 168 35.17 -20.20 5.95
C LYS A 168 36.67 -20.40 6.15
N ASP A 169 37.41 -19.32 6.38
CA ASP A 169 38.85 -19.29 6.60
C ASP A 169 39.23 -19.41 8.09
N ASN A 170 38.23 -19.57 8.98
CA ASN A 170 38.34 -19.62 10.44
C ASN A 170 38.74 -18.28 11.08
N GLU A 171 38.40 -17.17 10.43
CA GLU A 171 38.53 -15.82 10.99
C GLU A 171 37.19 -15.37 11.58
N GLU A 172 37.24 -14.56 12.64
CA GLU A 172 36.06 -14.01 13.30
C GLU A 172 35.69 -12.66 12.66
N GLU A 173 34.44 -12.53 12.23
CA GLU A 173 33.91 -11.33 11.57
C GLU A 173 32.55 -10.93 12.16
N TYR A 174 32.20 -9.65 12.10
CA TYR A 174 30.85 -9.17 12.40
C TYR A 174 29.90 -9.41 11.24
N VAL A 175 28.67 -9.81 11.54
CA VAL A 175 27.63 -9.98 10.53
C VAL A 175 27.22 -8.67 9.88
N TRP A 176 26.79 -8.73 8.63
CA TRP A 176 26.20 -7.62 7.90
C TRP A 176 24.68 -7.61 8.07
N ALA A 177 24.12 -6.48 8.46
CA ALA A 177 22.76 -6.40 8.95
C ALA A 177 21.81 -5.60 8.05
N THR A 178 20.54 -6.01 8.01
CA THR A 178 19.44 -5.19 7.48
C THR A 178 18.24 -5.20 8.40
N SER A 179 17.42 -4.15 8.30
CA SER A 179 16.07 -4.15 8.85
C SER A 179 15.11 -3.38 7.93
N TRP A 180 13.84 -3.75 7.95
CA TRP A 180 12.82 -3.16 7.07
C TRP A 180 11.46 -3.30 7.74
N GLY A 181 10.55 -2.36 7.48
CA GLY A 181 9.22 -2.46 8.07
C GLY A 181 8.19 -1.50 7.48
N VAL A 182 6.96 -1.99 7.37
CA VAL A 182 5.78 -1.20 6.99
C VAL A 182 4.68 -1.39 8.03
N SER A 183 3.83 -0.37 8.18
CA SER A 183 2.74 -0.39 9.16
C SER A 183 1.38 -0.11 8.52
N THR A 184 0.34 -0.14 9.36
CA THR A 184 -1.01 0.33 9.00
C THR A 184 -1.05 1.79 8.52
N ARG A 185 0.05 2.53 8.58
CA ARG A 185 0.23 3.78 7.83
C ARG A 185 -0.15 3.64 6.36
N LEU A 186 0.13 2.50 5.73
CA LEU A 186 -0.22 2.24 4.34
C LEU A 186 -1.75 2.33 4.11
N ILE A 187 -2.57 1.96 5.08
CA ILE A 187 -4.04 2.15 4.99
C ILE A 187 -4.37 3.64 4.90
N GLY A 188 -3.71 4.47 5.71
CA GLY A 188 -3.85 5.93 5.62
C GLY A 188 -3.37 6.49 4.29
N GLY A 189 -2.26 5.96 3.75
CA GLY A 189 -1.78 6.29 2.40
C GLY A 189 -2.82 6.00 1.32
N LEU A 190 -3.34 4.78 1.28
CA LEU A 190 -4.41 4.37 0.35
C LEU A 190 -5.61 5.31 0.40
N ILE A 191 -6.10 5.61 1.61
CA ILE A 191 -7.24 6.51 1.79
C ILE A 191 -6.94 7.90 1.21
N MET A 192 -5.78 8.47 1.54
CA MET A 192 -5.39 9.82 1.11
C MET A 192 -4.93 9.92 -0.36
N THR A 193 -4.71 8.78 -1.02
CA THR A 193 -4.40 8.75 -2.46
C THR A 193 -5.68 8.72 -3.29
N HIS A 194 -6.68 7.93 -2.87
CA HIS A 194 -7.81 7.59 -3.73
C HIS A 194 -9.15 8.21 -3.33
N SER A 195 -9.37 8.44 -2.03
CA SER A 195 -10.70 8.84 -1.55
C SER A 195 -11.07 10.23 -2.04
N ASP A 196 -12.37 10.51 -2.07
CA ASP A 196 -12.93 11.79 -2.52
C ASP A 196 -14.00 12.30 -1.54
N ASP A 197 -14.69 13.38 -1.91
CA ASP A 197 -15.75 13.99 -1.10
C ASP A 197 -16.97 13.06 -0.88
N GLN A 198 -17.12 11.98 -1.65
CA GLN A 198 -18.19 10.99 -1.51
C GLN A 198 -17.80 9.80 -0.62
N GLY A 199 -16.52 9.67 -0.24
CA GLY A 199 -16.06 8.64 0.68
C GLY A 199 -14.84 7.88 0.18
N LEU A 200 -14.72 6.62 0.60
CA LEU A 200 -13.61 5.76 0.20
C LEU A 200 -13.67 5.46 -1.30
N VAL A 201 -12.50 5.32 -1.91
CA VAL A 201 -12.31 4.70 -3.22
C VAL A 201 -11.24 3.64 -3.02
N LEU A 202 -11.62 2.36 -3.14
CA LEU A 202 -10.73 1.25 -2.82
C LEU A 202 -10.21 0.60 -4.12
N PRO A 203 -8.90 0.35 -4.24
CA PRO A 203 -8.36 -0.50 -5.29
C PRO A 203 -9.02 -1.89 -5.26
N PRO A 204 -9.42 -2.46 -6.41
CA PRO A 204 -10.10 -3.75 -6.47
C PRO A 204 -9.37 -4.90 -5.77
N LYS A 205 -8.05 -4.90 -5.70
CA LYS A 205 -7.26 -5.95 -5.01
C LYS A 205 -7.37 -5.89 -3.48
N LEU A 206 -7.73 -4.75 -2.92
CA LEU A 206 -7.84 -4.54 -1.46
C LEU A 206 -9.27 -4.29 -0.98
N ALA A 207 -10.21 -4.02 -1.89
CA ALA A 207 -11.62 -3.85 -1.54
C ALA A 207 -12.20 -5.13 -0.92
N PRO A 208 -12.84 -5.10 0.27
CA PRO A 208 -13.45 -6.29 0.87
C PRO A 208 -14.50 -6.94 -0.05
N HIS A 209 -15.27 -6.10 -0.75
CA HIS A 209 -16.13 -6.48 -1.87
C HIS A 209 -15.74 -5.63 -3.08
N GLN A 210 -15.56 -6.28 -4.21
CA GLN A 210 -15.23 -5.64 -5.49
C GLN A 210 -16.49 -5.18 -6.22
N VAL A 211 -17.56 -5.97 -6.09
CA VAL A 211 -18.85 -5.72 -6.71
C VAL A 211 -19.94 -5.80 -5.64
N VAL A 212 -20.88 -4.85 -5.69
CA VAL A 212 -22.16 -5.00 -5.00
C VAL A 212 -23.29 -5.10 -6.02
N ILE A 213 -24.16 -6.09 -5.85
CA ILE A 213 -25.39 -6.26 -6.64
C ILE A 213 -26.56 -5.77 -5.79
N VAL A 214 -27.35 -4.85 -6.34
CA VAL A 214 -28.48 -4.22 -5.68
C VAL A 214 -29.76 -4.53 -6.46
N PRO A 215 -30.54 -5.55 -6.06
CA PRO A 215 -31.83 -5.85 -6.65
C PRO A 215 -32.85 -4.74 -6.34
N LEU A 216 -33.59 -4.34 -7.37
CA LEU A 216 -34.65 -3.35 -7.30
C LEU A 216 -35.99 -4.00 -7.66
N TYR A 217 -36.93 -4.05 -6.74
CA TYR A 217 -38.30 -4.50 -6.97
C TYR A 217 -39.25 -3.76 -6.05
N PHE A 218 -40.52 -3.67 -6.42
CA PHE A 218 -41.52 -2.85 -5.71
C PHE A 218 -42.74 -3.64 -5.24
N ASP A 219 -42.86 -4.90 -5.68
CA ASP A 219 -43.93 -5.83 -5.34
C ASP A 219 -43.42 -7.29 -5.42
N ASP A 220 -44.18 -8.19 -4.80
CA ASP A 220 -43.83 -9.62 -4.69
C ASP A 220 -43.73 -10.33 -6.06
N ASP A 221 -44.45 -9.82 -7.07
CA ASP A 221 -44.44 -10.39 -8.43
C ASP A 221 -43.12 -10.11 -9.17
N GLN A 222 -42.44 -8.99 -8.83
CA GLN A 222 -41.14 -8.60 -9.38
C GLN A 222 -39.95 -9.19 -8.62
N GLU A 223 -40.13 -9.55 -7.35
CA GLU A 223 -39.03 -9.97 -6.47
C GLU A 223 -38.30 -11.20 -7.03
N GLN A 224 -39.01 -12.32 -7.22
CA GLN A 224 -38.37 -13.57 -7.63
C GLN A 224 -37.64 -13.45 -8.98
N PRO A 225 -38.22 -12.87 -10.04
CA PRO A 225 -37.52 -12.68 -11.31
C PRO A 225 -36.22 -11.84 -11.21
N VAL A 226 -36.23 -10.79 -10.38
CA VAL A 226 -35.04 -9.95 -10.16
C VAL A 226 -33.98 -10.71 -9.36
N MET A 227 -34.41 -11.39 -8.30
CA MET A 227 -33.51 -12.15 -7.43
C MET A 227 -32.85 -13.30 -8.19
N ASP A 228 -33.58 -14.03 -9.02
CA ASP A 228 -33.04 -15.15 -9.82
C ASP A 228 -31.87 -14.68 -10.71
N VAL A 229 -32.01 -13.53 -11.39
CA VAL A 229 -30.94 -12.97 -12.24
C VAL A 229 -29.78 -12.46 -11.40
N CYS A 230 -30.07 -11.77 -10.28
CA CYS A 230 -29.04 -11.28 -9.37
C CYS A 230 -28.20 -12.42 -8.77
N GLU A 231 -28.84 -13.50 -8.34
CA GLU A 231 -28.18 -14.69 -7.81
C GLU A 231 -27.34 -15.40 -8.88
N HIS A 232 -27.89 -15.56 -10.08
CA HIS A 232 -27.14 -16.14 -11.20
C HIS A 232 -25.90 -15.32 -11.55
N LEU A 233 -26.03 -13.99 -11.60
CA LEU A 233 -24.91 -13.10 -11.86
C LEU A 233 -23.87 -13.13 -10.74
N ARG A 234 -24.30 -13.20 -9.48
CA ARG A 234 -23.40 -13.38 -8.34
C ARG A 234 -22.57 -14.64 -8.51
N GLU A 235 -23.22 -15.78 -8.78
CA GLU A 235 -22.54 -17.07 -8.96
C GLU A 235 -21.49 -17.00 -10.09
N GLN A 236 -21.86 -16.43 -11.24
CA GLN A 236 -20.94 -16.29 -12.37
C GLN A 236 -19.73 -15.40 -12.06
N LEU A 237 -19.92 -14.33 -11.28
CA LEU A 237 -18.84 -13.43 -10.86
C LEU A 237 -17.94 -14.10 -9.79
N GLU A 238 -18.52 -14.78 -8.82
CA GLU A 238 -17.80 -15.54 -7.79
C GLU A 238 -16.98 -16.68 -8.41
N ASP A 239 -17.50 -17.36 -9.44
CA ASP A 239 -16.78 -18.37 -10.23
C ASP A 239 -15.54 -17.79 -10.94
N ARG A 240 -15.53 -16.48 -11.20
CA ARG A 240 -14.37 -15.74 -11.73
C ARG A 240 -13.45 -15.18 -10.64
N GLY A 241 -13.71 -15.49 -9.38
CA GLY A 241 -12.92 -15.03 -8.23
C GLY A 241 -13.25 -13.62 -7.76
N VAL A 242 -14.34 -13.02 -8.25
CA VAL A 242 -14.78 -11.68 -7.85
C VAL A 242 -15.46 -11.75 -6.48
N ARG A 243 -15.08 -10.84 -5.56
CA ARG A 243 -15.72 -10.73 -4.24
C ARG A 243 -17.00 -9.92 -4.37
N VAL A 244 -18.14 -10.61 -4.39
CA VAL A 244 -19.45 -9.99 -4.57
C VAL A 244 -20.19 -9.83 -3.24
N LYS A 245 -20.99 -8.77 -3.09
CA LYS A 245 -22.00 -8.61 -2.05
C LYS A 245 -23.37 -8.45 -2.68
N MET A 246 -24.37 -9.18 -2.21
CA MET A 246 -25.78 -8.89 -2.48
C MET A 246 -26.30 -7.91 -1.43
N ASP A 247 -27.01 -6.86 -1.85
CA ASP A 247 -27.72 -5.96 -0.95
C ASP A 247 -29.22 -5.92 -1.29
N ASP A 248 -29.94 -6.88 -0.73
CA ASP A 248 -31.38 -7.07 -0.84
C ASP A 248 -32.19 -6.38 0.27
N ASP A 249 -31.58 -5.48 1.05
CA ASP A 249 -32.24 -4.77 2.15
C ASP A 249 -33.32 -3.79 1.63
N GLN A 250 -34.56 -4.24 1.60
CA GLN A 250 -35.73 -3.44 1.19
C GLN A 250 -36.18 -2.45 2.27
N THR A 251 -35.61 -2.46 3.49
CA THR A 251 -35.93 -1.45 4.51
C THR A 251 -35.37 -0.07 4.17
N GLN A 252 -34.40 -0.02 3.26
CA GLN A 252 -33.75 1.20 2.81
C GLN A 252 -34.07 1.49 1.34
N SER A 253 -34.19 2.78 1.01
CA SER A 253 -34.41 3.19 -0.38
C SER A 253 -33.21 2.80 -1.25
N PRO A 254 -33.41 2.54 -2.56
CA PRO A 254 -32.31 2.24 -3.49
C PRO A 254 -31.19 3.28 -3.45
N GLY A 255 -31.54 4.57 -3.45
CA GLY A 255 -30.55 5.66 -3.39
C GLY A 255 -29.72 5.65 -2.10
N TRP A 256 -30.30 5.22 -0.98
CA TRP A 256 -29.55 5.06 0.27
C TRP A 256 -28.57 3.88 0.18
N ARG A 257 -29.03 2.71 -0.30
CA ARG A 257 -28.16 1.53 -0.51
C ARG A 257 -26.99 1.87 -1.43
N PHE A 258 -27.28 2.56 -2.53
CA PHE A 258 -26.29 3.03 -3.49
C PHE A 258 -25.22 3.90 -2.82
N ASN A 259 -25.65 4.93 -2.08
CA ASN A 259 -24.74 5.84 -1.40
C ASN A 259 -23.91 5.14 -0.31
N GLU A 260 -24.48 4.18 0.42
CA GLU A 260 -23.76 3.44 1.46
C GLU A 260 -22.57 2.64 0.88
N HIS A 261 -22.74 2.00 -0.27
CA HIS A 261 -21.65 1.26 -0.92
C HIS A 261 -20.65 2.19 -1.61
N GLU A 262 -21.13 3.31 -2.15
CA GLU A 262 -20.25 4.36 -2.69
C GLU A 262 -19.38 4.95 -1.56
N LEU A 263 -19.96 5.29 -0.42
CA LEU A 263 -19.24 5.80 0.77
C LEU A 263 -18.18 4.81 1.28
N ARG A 264 -18.49 3.51 1.25
CA ARG A 264 -17.56 2.44 1.64
C ARG A 264 -16.53 2.08 0.57
N GLY A 265 -16.64 2.66 -0.62
CA GLY A 265 -15.67 2.49 -1.70
C GLY A 265 -15.72 1.14 -2.40
N VAL A 266 -16.90 0.51 -2.50
CA VAL A 266 -17.06 -0.68 -3.35
C VAL A 266 -16.79 -0.28 -4.81
N PRO A 267 -15.81 -0.87 -5.51
CA PRO A 267 -15.38 -0.42 -6.84
C PRO A 267 -16.50 -0.35 -7.88
N LEU A 268 -17.36 -1.38 -7.92
CA LEU A 268 -18.45 -1.48 -8.87
C LEU A 268 -19.77 -1.77 -8.17
N ARG A 269 -20.83 -1.10 -8.63
CA ARG A 269 -22.22 -1.45 -8.31
C ARG A 269 -22.92 -1.95 -9.57
N LEU A 270 -23.65 -3.05 -9.43
CA LEU A 270 -24.62 -3.53 -10.40
C LEU A 270 -26.01 -3.35 -9.82
N ALA A 271 -26.92 -2.71 -10.55
CA ALA A 271 -28.32 -2.60 -10.17
C ALA A 271 -29.20 -3.23 -11.25
N ILE A 272 -30.18 -4.01 -10.81
CA ILE A 272 -31.09 -4.75 -11.70
C ILE A 272 -32.51 -4.53 -11.18
N GLY A 273 -33.33 -3.88 -12.00
CA GLY A 273 -34.77 -3.76 -11.75
C GLY A 273 -35.63 -4.39 -12.85
N PRO A 274 -36.97 -4.28 -12.76
CA PRO A 274 -37.88 -4.91 -13.71
C PRO A 274 -37.67 -4.40 -15.13
N ARG A 275 -37.37 -3.10 -15.29
CA ARG A 275 -37.05 -2.51 -16.59
C ARG A 275 -35.76 -3.07 -17.18
N ASP A 276 -34.75 -3.33 -16.35
CA ASP A 276 -33.49 -3.87 -16.84
C ASP A 276 -33.65 -5.33 -17.25
N LEU A 277 -34.44 -6.11 -16.50
CA LEU A 277 -34.85 -7.47 -16.88
C LEU A 277 -35.60 -7.52 -18.21
N GLU A 278 -36.60 -6.66 -18.41
CA GLU A 278 -37.38 -6.62 -19.66
C GLU A 278 -36.52 -6.33 -20.90
N ASN A 279 -35.37 -5.69 -20.72
CA ASN A 279 -34.46 -5.30 -21.78
C ASN A 279 -33.14 -6.09 -21.77
N ASP A 280 -33.04 -7.15 -20.98
CA ASP A 280 -31.82 -7.98 -20.81
C ASP A 280 -30.55 -7.14 -20.49
N ASN A 281 -30.70 -6.12 -19.64
CA ASN A 281 -29.64 -5.19 -19.25
C ASN A 281 -29.31 -5.23 -17.74
N VAL A 282 -28.24 -4.56 -17.37
CA VAL A 282 -27.80 -4.24 -16.00
C VAL A 282 -27.32 -2.79 -15.98
N GLU A 283 -27.68 -2.03 -14.94
CA GLU A 283 -27.02 -0.74 -14.67
C GLU A 283 -25.70 -1.02 -13.94
N MET A 284 -24.58 -0.64 -14.53
CA MET A 284 -23.26 -0.68 -13.91
C MET A 284 -22.81 0.73 -13.56
N ALA A 285 -22.35 0.92 -12.32
CA ALA A 285 -21.79 2.18 -11.85
C ALA A 285 -20.37 1.98 -11.31
N ARG A 286 -19.45 2.84 -11.76
CA ARG A 286 -18.07 2.90 -11.30
C ARG A 286 -17.92 3.84 -10.13
N ARG A 287 -17.20 3.42 -9.08
CA ARG A 287 -16.98 4.26 -7.90
C ARG A 287 -16.00 5.39 -8.12
N ASP A 288 -14.92 5.15 -8.85
CA ASP A 288 -13.83 6.10 -9.06
C ASP A 288 -14.23 7.28 -9.97
N THR A 289 -14.94 7.00 -11.08
CA THR A 289 -15.39 8.03 -12.03
C THR A 289 -16.82 8.52 -11.80
N GLN A 290 -17.60 7.81 -10.97
CA GLN A 290 -19.04 8.02 -10.77
C GLN A 290 -19.88 7.86 -12.06
N GLU A 291 -19.28 7.30 -13.12
CA GLU A 291 -19.96 7.02 -14.37
C GLU A 291 -20.95 5.86 -14.21
N LYS A 292 -22.09 5.98 -14.90
CA LYS A 292 -23.14 4.97 -14.94
C LYS A 292 -23.39 4.60 -16.38
N GLU A 293 -23.44 3.31 -16.65
CA GLU A 293 -23.79 2.77 -17.96
C GLU A 293 -24.83 1.67 -17.83
N VAL A 294 -25.69 1.57 -18.84
CA VAL A 294 -26.62 0.45 -19.00
C VAL A 294 -25.99 -0.48 -20.02
N VAL A 295 -25.67 -1.69 -19.58
CA VAL A 295 -24.94 -2.69 -20.37
C VAL A 295 -25.76 -3.97 -20.50
N PRO A 296 -25.64 -4.71 -21.62
CA PRO A 296 -26.29 -6.00 -21.77
C PRO A 296 -25.87 -6.98 -20.67
N GLN A 297 -26.80 -7.83 -20.22
CA GLN A 297 -26.49 -8.96 -19.34
C GLN A 297 -25.55 -9.95 -20.04
N GLU A 298 -25.68 -10.10 -21.35
CA GLU A 298 -24.74 -10.90 -22.13
C GLU A 298 -23.34 -10.26 -22.08
N GLY A 299 -22.36 -11.02 -21.54
CA GLY A 299 -20.97 -10.56 -21.43
C GLY A 299 -20.66 -9.69 -20.22
N ILE A 300 -21.64 -9.39 -19.35
CA ILE A 300 -21.43 -8.54 -18.17
C ILE A 300 -20.33 -9.04 -17.24
N VAL A 301 -20.22 -10.36 -17.06
CA VAL A 301 -19.21 -10.99 -16.20
C VAL A 301 -17.81 -10.65 -16.69
N GLN A 302 -17.56 -10.75 -18.00
CA GLN A 302 -16.25 -10.40 -18.56
C GLN A 302 -16.00 -8.91 -18.47
N ARG A 303 -17.01 -8.08 -18.77
CA ARG A 303 -16.93 -6.62 -18.65
C ARG A 303 -16.56 -6.18 -17.23
N VAL A 304 -17.15 -6.79 -16.21
CA VAL A 304 -16.82 -6.52 -14.80
C VAL A 304 -15.38 -6.89 -14.48
N VAL A 305 -14.93 -8.08 -14.89
CA VAL A 305 -13.53 -8.50 -14.69
C VAL A 305 -12.57 -7.51 -15.36
N ASP A 306 -12.80 -7.17 -16.62
CA ASP A 306 -11.97 -6.24 -17.38
C ASP A 306 -11.96 -4.84 -16.71
N THR A 307 -13.10 -4.39 -16.19
CA THR A 307 -13.20 -3.09 -15.52
C THR A 307 -12.48 -3.08 -14.17
N LEU A 308 -12.50 -4.18 -13.42
CA LEU A 308 -11.73 -4.31 -12.17
C LEU A 308 -10.22 -4.37 -12.42
N ASP A 309 -9.80 -4.88 -13.57
CA ASP A 309 -8.38 -4.92 -13.97
C ASP A 309 -7.89 -3.55 -14.51
N ASP A 310 -8.76 -2.72 -15.09
CA ASP A 310 -8.42 -1.38 -15.64
C ASP A 310 -8.24 -0.27 -14.58
N VAL A 311 -8.25 -0.59 -13.28
CA VAL A 311 -8.12 0.42 -12.20
C VAL A 311 -6.66 0.79 -11.88
N HIS A 312 -5.70 0.34 -12.69
CA HIS A 312 -4.29 0.69 -12.57
C HIS A 312 -4.00 2.04 -13.26
N ASN A 313 -4.06 3.14 -12.48
CA ASN A 313 -3.78 4.53 -12.92
C ASN A 313 -2.28 4.85 -13.19
N THR A 314 -1.47 3.83 -13.45
CA THR A 314 -0.12 4.03 -14.00
C THR A 314 -0.08 3.37 -15.37
N ARG A 315 -0.12 4.19 -16.42
CA ARG A 315 -0.13 3.70 -17.80
C ARG A 315 1.23 3.95 -18.43
N ILE A 316 1.72 2.95 -19.16
CA ILE A 316 2.83 3.12 -20.09
C ILE A 316 2.24 3.73 -21.34
N VAL A 317 2.74 4.88 -21.75
CA VAL A 317 2.31 5.58 -22.96
C VAL A 317 3.52 5.86 -23.83
N ASP A 318 3.38 5.55 -25.11
CA ASP A 318 4.41 5.79 -26.11
C ASP A 318 4.05 6.97 -27.02
N ASP A 319 2.80 7.44 -26.98
CA ASP A 319 2.24 8.50 -27.81
C ASP A 319 1.78 9.69 -26.96
N TYR A 320 1.99 10.90 -27.48
CA TYR A 320 1.68 12.13 -26.75
C TYR A 320 0.19 12.48 -26.67
N ASP A 321 -0.65 12.01 -27.61
CA ASP A 321 -2.10 12.16 -27.50
C ASP A 321 -2.64 11.25 -26.39
N GLU A 322 -2.18 10.00 -26.34
CA GLU A 322 -2.50 9.07 -25.25
C GLU A 322 -2.00 9.60 -23.90
N PHE A 323 -0.77 10.12 -23.84
CA PHE A 323 -0.23 10.78 -22.66
C PHE A 323 -1.14 11.90 -22.14
N ARG A 324 -1.61 12.78 -23.04
CA ARG A 324 -2.51 13.88 -22.67
C ARG A 324 -3.85 13.40 -22.14
N GLU A 325 -4.38 12.32 -22.69
CA GLU A 325 -5.62 11.71 -22.19
C GLU A 325 -5.44 11.12 -20.79
N VAL A 326 -4.35 10.37 -20.56
CA VAL A 326 -4.03 9.78 -19.26
C VAL A 326 -3.81 10.85 -18.21
N ILE A 327 -2.97 11.84 -18.52
CA ILE A 327 -2.66 12.95 -17.61
C ILE A 327 -3.89 13.83 -17.34
N GLY A 328 -4.73 14.07 -18.35
CA GLY A 328 -5.95 14.88 -18.22
C GLY A 328 -7.03 14.23 -17.35
N ARG A 329 -7.04 12.90 -17.24
CA ARG A 329 -7.91 12.15 -16.32
C ARG A 329 -7.36 12.08 -14.89
N GLY A 330 -6.11 12.50 -14.69
CA GLY A 330 -5.37 12.34 -13.44
C GLY A 330 -4.73 10.95 -13.33
N GLY A 331 -3.58 10.87 -12.65
CA GLY A 331 -2.80 9.64 -12.50
C GLY A 331 -1.34 9.81 -12.93
N PHE A 332 -0.65 8.70 -13.13
CA PHE A 332 0.74 8.69 -13.56
C PHE A 332 0.89 8.07 -14.95
N ALA A 333 1.81 8.62 -15.72
CA ALA A 333 2.17 8.10 -17.03
C ALA A 333 3.67 7.82 -17.08
N TRP A 334 4.04 6.57 -17.38
CA TRP A 334 5.39 6.21 -17.77
C TRP A 334 5.54 6.54 -19.25
N ALA A 335 6.39 7.51 -19.57
CA ALA A 335 6.63 7.90 -20.95
C ALA A 335 8.11 8.11 -21.21
N HIS A 336 8.53 7.86 -22.44
CA HIS A 336 9.89 8.15 -22.88
C HIS A 336 10.14 9.66 -22.88
N TRP A 337 11.28 10.04 -22.33
CA TRP A 337 11.76 11.42 -22.28
C TRP A 337 13.20 11.53 -22.80
N ASP A 338 13.47 12.53 -23.63
CA ASP A 338 14.76 12.79 -24.27
C ASP A 338 15.85 13.31 -23.31
N GLY A 339 15.48 13.69 -22.08
CA GLY A 339 16.43 14.19 -21.08
C GLY A 339 16.65 15.70 -21.12
N THR A 340 15.90 16.44 -21.96
CA THR A 340 16.07 17.88 -22.14
C THR A 340 15.10 18.71 -21.31
N PRO A 341 15.57 19.80 -20.68
CA PRO A 341 14.69 20.74 -19.96
C PRO A 341 13.65 21.41 -20.86
N GLU A 342 13.95 21.60 -22.14
CA GLU A 342 13.05 22.22 -23.11
C GLU A 342 11.79 21.37 -23.35
N THR A 343 11.97 20.06 -23.52
CA THR A 343 10.86 19.11 -23.67
C THR A 343 10.04 19.01 -22.39
N GLU A 344 10.69 18.96 -21.22
CA GLU A 344 10.00 18.96 -19.92
C GLU A 344 9.13 20.22 -19.72
N ALA A 345 9.68 21.40 -20.01
CA ALA A 345 8.95 22.66 -19.89
C ALA A 345 7.74 22.71 -20.83
N ARG A 346 7.88 22.20 -22.05
CA ARG A 346 6.77 22.14 -23.02
C ARG A 346 5.66 21.20 -22.56
N ILE A 347 5.99 20.03 -22.04
CA ILE A 347 5.02 19.10 -21.46
C ILE A 347 4.29 19.77 -20.28
N GLN A 348 5.03 20.46 -19.41
CA GLN A 348 4.44 21.19 -18.30
C GLN A 348 3.50 22.30 -18.75
N ASP A 349 3.89 23.10 -19.75
CA ASP A 349 3.05 24.19 -20.27
C ASP A 349 1.77 23.65 -20.94
N GLU A 350 1.86 22.54 -21.66
CA GLU A 350 0.73 21.97 -22.42
C GLU A 350 -0.23 21.14 -21.56
N THR A 351 0.26 20.53 -20.48
CA THR A 351 -0.50 19.51 -19.71
C THR A 351 -0.53 19.76 -18.21
N SER A 352 0.23 20.73 -17.69
CA SER A 352 0.53 20.91 -16.26
C SER A 352 1.23 19.72 -15.60
N ALA A 353 1.64 18.70 -16.37
CA ALA A 353 2.37 17.56 -15.85
C ALA A 353 3.87 17.84 -15.77
N THR A 354 4.49 17.25 -14.76
CA THR A 354 5.89 17.46 -14.43
C THR A 354 6.51 16.09 -14.12
N ILE A 355 7.80 15.91 -14.42
CA ILE A 355 8.49 14.66 -14.09
C ILE A 355 8.50 14.50 -12.56
N ARG A 356 8.01 13.35 -12.08
CA ARG A 356 7.94 12.98 -10.66
C ARG A 356 9.05 12.03 -10.29
N LEU A 357 9.38 11.11 -11.20
CA LEU A 357 10.40 10.08 -10.99
C LEU A 357 11.28 9.92 -12.23
N ILE A 358 12.58 9.79 -11.98
CA ILE A 358 13.51 9.12 -12.87
C ILE A 358 13.94 7.82 -12.17
N PRO A 359 13.64 6.63 -12.72
CA PRO A 359 14.07 5.36 -12.14
C PRO A 359 15.58 5.28 -11.98
N PHE A 360 16.04 4.62 -10.92
CA PHE A 360 17.46 4.31 -10.72
C PHE A 360 17.95 3.24 -11.72
N ASP A 361 17.16 2.18 -11.90
CA ASP A 361 17.39 1.16 -12.93
C ASP A 361 16.51 1.45 -14.14
N ARG A 362 16.99 2.33 -15.02
CA ARG A 362 16.50 2.32 -16.41
C ARG A 362 17.14 1.11 -17.07
N ASN A 363 16.42 -0.02 -17.13
CA ASN A 363 16.91 -1.23 -17.80
C ASN A 363 17.56 -0.85 -19.15
N GLU A 364 18.74 -1.39 -19.47
CA GLU A 364 19.47 -1.14 -20.73
C GLU A 364 18.68 -1.55 -21.99
N HIS A 365 17.49 -2.13 -21.81
CA HIS A 365 16.55 -2.55 -22.83
C HIS A 365 15.31 -1.63 -22.98
N GLU A 366 15.25 -0.50 -22.28
CA GLU A 366 14.22 0.53 -22.44
C GLU A 366 14.76 1.80 -23.13
N GLU A 367 15.81 1.72 -23.96
CA GLU A 367 16.05 2.83 -24.88
C GLU A 367 14.88 2.95 -25.86
N GLY A 368 14.41 4.17 -26.08
CA GLY A 368 13.22 4.42 -26.88
C GLY A 368 13.23 5.80 -27.49
N THR A 369 12.05 6.30 -27.77
CA THR A 369 11.86 7.57 -28.47
C THR A 369 10.96 8.45 -27.63
N ASP A 370 11.38 9.68 -27.37
CA ASP A 370 10.61 10.68 -26.65
C ASP A 370 9.24 10.86 -27.30
N MET A 371 8.18 10.76 -26.49
CA MET A 371 6.79 10.79 -26.96
C MET A 371 6.42 12.11 -27.68
N LEU A 372 7.13 13.22 -27.41
CA LEU A 372 6.80 14.56 -27.87
C LEU A 372 7.73 15.04 -29.00
N THR A 373 9.02 14.70 -28.94
CA THR A 373 10.05 15.21 -29.86
C THR A 373 10.53 14.18 -30.88
N ASP A 374 10.19 12.90 -30.70
CA ASP A 374 10.74 11.77 -31.45
C ASP A 374 12.27 11.60 -31.31
N GLU A 375 12.90 12.29 -30.35
CA GLU A 375 14.34 12.19 -30.10
C GLU A 375 14.69 10.95 -29.24
N PRO A 376 15.95 10.46 -29.26
CA PRO A 376 16.35 9.29 -28.47
C PRO A 376 16.16 9.50 -26.96
N SER A 377 15.46 8.56 -26.33
CA SER A 377 15.23 8.50 -24.89
C SER A 377 16.06 7.39 -24.24
N LYS A 378 16.68 7.70 -23.10
CA LYS A 378 17.45 6.73 -22.29
C LYS A 378 16.58 5.82 -21.42
N GLY A 379 15.26 5.89 -21.55
CA GLY A 379 14.31 5.18 -20.68
C GLY A 379 13.17 6.07 -20.22
N ARG A 380 12.09 5.43 -19.79
CA ARG A 380 10.87 6.11 -19.37
C ARG A 380 11.08 6.86 -18.05
N VAL A 381 10.35 7.95 -17.93
CA VAL A 381 10.22 8.73 -16.70
C VAL A 381 8.75 8.82 -16.33
N LEU A 382 8.49 9.02 -15.04
CA LEU A 382 7.13 9.09 -14.53
C LEU A 382 6.65 10.54 -14.52
N PHE A 383 5.58 10.83 -15.24
CA PHE A 383 4.92 12.13 -15.24
C PHE A 383 3.62 12.09 -14.43
N ALA A 384 3.28 13.23 -13.80
CA ALA A 384 1.94 13.50 -13.27
C ALA A 384 1.70 15.01 -13.18
N GLN A 385 0.44 15.43 -13.15
CA GLN A 385 0.09 16.79 -12.75
C GLN A 385 0.48 17.02 -11.29
N ALA A 386 1.18 18.13 -11.06
CA ALA A 386 1.51 18.61 -9.72
C ALA A 386 0.74 19.91 -9.47
N TYR A 387 0.41 20.16 -8.20
CA TYR A 387 -0.28 21.39 -7.80
C TYR A 387 0.50 22.67 -8.11
#